data_AF-A0A8H4YQF6-F1
#
_entry.id   AF-A0A8H4YQF6-F1
#
_cell.length_a   1.000
_cell.length_b   1.000
_cell.length_c   1.000
_cell.angle_alpha   90.00
_cell.angle_beta   90.00
_cell.angle_gamma   90.00
#
_symmetry.space_group_name_H-M   'P 1'
#
loop_
_entity.id
_entity.type
_entity.pdbx_description
1 polymer ?
#
loop_
_entity_poly.entity_id
_entity_poly.type
_entity_poly.pdbx_seq_one_letter_code
_entity_poly.pdbx_strand_id
1 'polypeptide(L)'
;MPSIKAIDLANTSGGYYAPAVSAAPGSQIIHFSGQPGILRNGHLPSNYKSQIHLAILNLRKIIITSRASIQDIVKLTFDAATAQDATRIRDMVEADCQALDKACPQNSEFDAQTFEAYLRSRRASETAIATATVWTRAMLGQDPKDISALFPLSYCRSGGGLLQMRSDAKGGGQHLRVRQGMQIMANGLAGALNKDTVRLSSPVLSVEQHLVVDAIDVTTESEVIRASKVITTVPSPVLKTIDFTLKLPVSKVAWAESSTYGYYTKAMMVFRSPFWVKKGYCGLIRSFTGPAGVIRDSSSLPDKKYIMTCFMGSDPGREWSLLTTKDREQVLIKQIGKLFDSPKEAESEFMEMVTYEWTKDEFSGWGCPCPALTPGVLDTIGDDSLRKPCGGLHFAGKETEVEWKGYMEGTVESGERAADEVIQALKSGINSRL
;
A
#
# COMPACT_ATOMS: atom_id res chain seq x y z
N MET A 1 -14.60 -36.65 29.21
CA MET A 1 -13.64 -36.36 28.11
C MET A 1 -14.16 -37.02 26.84
N PRO A 2 -14.53 -36.31 25.77
CA PRO A 2 -14.87 -36.96 24.52
C PRO A 2 -13.59 -37.47 23.87
N SER A 3 -13.44 -38.79 23.80
CA SER A 3 -12.31 -39.50 23.20
C SER A 3 -12.35 -39.34 21.67
N ILE A 4 -11.28 -38.82 21.09
CA ILE A 4 -11.05 -38.82 19.64
C ILE A 4 -10.90 -40.29 19.19
N LYS A 5 -11.82 -40.80 18.37
CA LYS A 5 -11.68 -42.12 17.73
C LYS A 5 -11.12 -41.97 16.33
N ALA A 6 -9.95 -42.55 16.10
CA ALA A 6 -9.48 -42.82 14.75
C ALA A 6 -10.44 -43.80 14.06
N ILE A 7 -10.79 -43.53 12.80
CA ILE A 7 -11.66 -44.40 12.01
C ILE A 7 -10.76 -45.15 11.02
N ASP A 8 -10.48 -46.43 11.27
CA ASP A 8 -9.88 -47.33 10.26
C ASP A 8 -11.02 -47.88 9.40
N LEU A 9 -11.05 -47.44 8.16
CA LEU A 9 -12.10 -47.80 7.23
C LEU A 9 -11.63 -48.97 6.36
N ALA A 10 -12.37 -50.08 6.46
CA ALA A 10 -12.27 -51.27 5.61
C ALA A 10 -10.95 -52.07 5.65
N ASN A 11 -10.32 -52.26 6.82
CA ASN A 11 -9.08 -53.06 6.98
C ASN A 11 -7.89 -52.53 6.14
N THR A 12 -7.80 -51.21 5.96
CA THR A 12 -6.77 -50.59 5.11
C THR A 12 -5.48 -50.22 5.86
N SER A 13 -5.37 -50.58 7.14
CA SER A 13 -4.16 -50.57 7.97
C SER A 13 -2.94 -51.31 7.36
N GLY A 14 -3.13 -52.02 6.24
CA GLY A 14 -2.07 -52.71 5.51
C GLY A 14 -1.26 -51.92 4.48
N GLY A 15 -1.47 -50.60 4.26
CA GLY A 15 -0.83 -49.87 3.15
C GLY A 15 -0.30 -48.46 3.41
N TYR A 16 -1.12 -47.55 3.95
CA TYR A 16 -0.80 -46.10 4.04
C TYR A 16 -1.59 -45.45 5.18
N TYR A 17 -0.99 -44.53 5.95
CA TYR A 17 -1.62 -43.93 7.15
C TYR A 17 -1.82 -42.41 7.04
N ALA A 18 -3.05 -41.91 7.34
CA ALA A 18 -3.33 -40.51 7.66
C ALA A 18 -4.66 -40.38 8.46
N PRO A 19 -4.69 -39.70 9.62
CA PRO A 19 -5.91 -39.53 10.41
C PRO A 19 -6.83 -38.43 9.85
N ALA A 20 -8.14 -38.68 9.83
CA ALA A 20 -9.19 -37.68 9.61
C ALA A 20 -9.91 -37.38 10.93
N VAL A 21 -10.39 -36.14 11.12
CA VAL A 21 -11.06 -35.71 12.35
C VAL A 21 -12.40 -35.02 12.05
N SER A 22 -13.42 -35.31 12.86
CA SER A 22 -14.70 -34.60 12.84
C SER A 22 -14.67 -33.44 13.83
N ALA A 23 -15.23 -32.29 13.46
CA ALA A 23 -15.14 -31.06 14.24
C ALA A 23 -15.95 -31.06 15.56
N ALA A 24 -17.02 -31.86 15.66
CA ALA A 24 -17.86 -31.98 16.86
C ALA A 24 -18.93 -33.09 16.68
N PRO A 25 -19.53 -33.61 17.77
CA PRO A 25 -20.73 -34.45 17.68
C PRO A 25 -21.86 -33.70 16.94
N GLY A 26 -22.32 -34.26 15.82
CA GLY A 26 -23.36 -33.65 14.96
C GLY A 26 -22.86 -32.76 13.82
N SER A 27 -21.55 -32.57 13.65
CA SER A 27 -20.99 -31.87 12.49
C SER A 27 -21.06 -32.71 11.21
N GLN A 28 -21.53 -32.11 10.12
CA GLN A 28 -21.49 -32.71 8.78
C GLN A 28 -20.15 -32.49 8.06
N ILE A 29 -19.17 -31.86 8.72
CA ILE A 29 -17.87 -31.49 8.13
C ILE A 29 -16.76 -32.38 8.69
N ILE A 30 -16.00 -33.00 7.79
CA ILE A 30 -14.82 -33.82 8.10
C ILE A 30 -13.57 -33.03 7.68
N HIS A 31 -12.63 -32.84 8.60
CA HIS A 31 -11.35 -32.19 8.33
C HIS A 31 -10.26 -33.23 8.08
N PHE A 32 -9.45 -33.00 7.05
CA PHE A 32 -8.26 -33.79 6.73
C PHE A 32 -7.06 -32.85 6.61
N SER A 33 -5.92 -33.22 7.20
CA SER A 33 -4.74 -32.34 7.33
C SER A 33 -3.80 -32.36 6.12
N GLY A 34 -4.19 -33.00 5.01
CA GLY A 34 -3.45 -33.06 3.73
C GLY A 34 -1.95 -33.39 3.80
N GLN A 35 -1.48 -33.97 4.90
CA GLN A 35 -0.09 -34.38 5.04
C GLN A 35 0.23 -35.52 4.06
N PRO A 36 1.46 -35.57 3.50
CA PRO A 36 1.90 -36.74 2.77
C PRO A 36 1.85 -37.94 3.70
N GLY A 37 1.00 -38.92 3.37
CA GLY A 37 0.89 -40.14 4.15
C GLY A 37 2.24 -40.85 4.24
N ILE A 38 2.49 -41.53 5.36
CA ILE A 38 3.67 -42.38 5.51
C ILE A 38 3.38 -43.74 4.86
N LEU A 39 4.34 -44.30 4.13
CA LEU A 39 4.26 -45.66 3.60
C LEU A 39 4.24 -46.67 4.78
N ARG A 40 3.68 -47.87 4.59
CA ARG A 40 3.57 -48.89 5.66
C ARG A 40 4.88 -49.20 6.40
N ASN A 41 6.04 -49.02 5.75
CA ASN A 41 7.36 -49.24 6.34
C ASN A 41 7.89 -48.06 7.16
N GLY A 42 7.05 -47.06 7.45
CA GLY A 42 7.46 -45.85 8.17
C GLY A 42 8.19 -44.83 7.30
N HIS A 43 8.37 -45.09 6.00
CA HIS A 43 9.12 -44.21 5.11
C HIS A 43 8.21 -43.12 4.53
N LEU A 44 8.61 -41.86 4.71
CA LEU A 44 8.06 -40.73 3.99
C LEU A 44 8.84 -40.59 2.67
N PRO A 45 8.20 -40.63 1.49
CA PRO A 45 8.92 -40.45 0.23
C PRO A 45 9.68 -39.13 0.24
N SER A 46 10.97 -39.13 -0.12
CA SER A 46 11.79 -37.92 -0.10
C SER A 46 11.46 -36.93 -1.23
N ASN A 47 10.76 -37.38 -2.28
CA ASN A 47 10.43 -36.55 -3.43
C ASN A 47 8.99 -36.01 -3.36
N TYR A 48 8.84 -34.76 -3.80
CA TYR A 48 7.57 -34.03 -3.71
C TYR A 48 6.44 -34.66 -4.55
N LYS A 49 6.74 -35.30 -5.69
CA LYS A 49 5.72 -35.93 -6.55
C LYS A 49 5.04 -37.11 -5.85
N SER A 50 5.81 -37.97 -5.19
CA SER A 50 5.28 -39.09 -4.41
C SER A 50 4.50 -38.60 -3.18
N GLN A 51 4.94 -37.53 -2.54
CA GLN A 51 4.22 -36.91 -1.41
C GLN A 51 2.84 -36.34 -1.85
N ILE A 52 2.77 -35.66 -2.99
CA ILE A 52 1.52 -35.14 -3.57
C ILE A 52 0.56 -36.29 -3.93
N HIS A 53 1.07 -37.34 -4.56
CA HIS A 53 0.26 -38.50 -4.94
C HIS A 53 -0.41 -39.15 -3.72
N LEU A 54 0.31 -39.25 -2.60
CA LEU A 54 -0.22 -39.80 -1.35
C LEU A 54 -1.29 -38.91 -0.71
N ALA A 55 -1.10 -37.58 -0.72
CA ALA A 55 -2.10 -36.64 -0.21
C ALA A 55 -3.43 -36.73 -0.99
N ILE A 56 -3.38 -36.83 -2.32
CA ILE A 56 -4.57 -36.94 -3.19
C ILE A 56 -5.25 -38.30 -3.04
N LEU A 57 -4.47 -39.39 -2.94
CA LEU A 57 -5.02 -40.73 -2.70
C LEU A 57 -5.80 -40.80 -1.37
N ASN A 58 -5.30 -40.13 -0.34
CA ASN A 58 -5.97 -40.05 0.96
C ASN A 58 -7.28 -39.26 0.90
N LEU A 59 -7.30 -38.12 0.20
CA LEU A 59 -8.53 -37.34 -0.03
C LEU A 59 -9.61 -38.19 -0.73
N ARG A 60 -9.26 -38.90 -1.80
CA ARG A 60 -10.19 -39.76 -2.55
C ARG A 60 -10.84 -40.82 -1.66
N LYS A 61 -10.06 -41.45 -0.77
CA LYS A 61 -10.57 -42.48 0.16
C LYS A 61 -11.59 -41.92 1.15
N ILE A 62 -11.32 -40.72 1.69
CA ILE A 62 -12.22 -40.04 2.61
C ILE A 62 -13.56 -39.77 1.94
N ILE A 63 -13.56 -39.21 0.71
CA ILE A 63 -14.77 -38.92 -0.06
C ILE A 63 -15.63 -40.17 -0.26
N ILE A 64 -15.03 -41.27 -0.74
CA ILE A 64 -15.74 -42.54 -0.98
C ILE A 64 -16.36 -43.05 0.31
N THR A 65 -15.63 -43.00 1.42
CA THR A 65 -16.06 -43.68 2.64
C THR A 65 -17.04 -42.86 3.47
N SER A 66 -16.95 -41.54 3.42
CA SER A 66 -17.98 -40.67 3.98
C SER A 66 -19.26 -40.66 3.12
N ARG A 67 -19.31 -41.43 2.02
CA ARG A 67 -20.36 -41.39 0.99
C ARG A 67 -20.60 -39.96 0.47
N ALA A 68 -19.57 -39.12 0.55
CA ALA A 68 -19.59 -37.79 -0.01
C ALA A 68 -19.23 -37.86 -1.50
N SER A 69 -19.50 -36.77 -2.20
CA SER A 69 -19.06 -36.54 -3.56
C SER A 69 -18.00 -35.42 -3.59
N ILE A 70 -17.38 -35.21 -4.74
CA ILE A 70 -16.44 -34.10 -4.95
C ILE A 70 -17.13 -32.73 -4.72
N GLN A 71 -18.45 -32.65 -4.89
CA GLN A 71 -19.24 -31.43 -4.74
C GLN A 71 -19.41 -31.01 -3.27
N ASP A 72 -19.14 -31.93 -2.34
CA ASP A 72 -19.27 -31.71 -0.89
C ASP A 72 -17.97 -31.20 -0.24
N ILE A 73 -16.92 -30.95 -1.03
CA ILE A 73 -15.65 -30.40 -0.54
C ILE A 73 -15.81 -28.91 -0.25
N VAL A 74 -15.96 -28.56 1.02
CA VAL A 74 -16.15 -27.17 1.48
C VAL A 74 -14.87 -26.33 1.36
N LYS A 75 -13.68 -26.93 1.54
CA LYS A 75 -12.38 -26.26 1.44
C LYS A 75 -11.24 -27.28 1.28
N LEU A 76 -10.36 -27.05 0.31
CA LEU A 76 -9.09 -27.78 0.11
C LEU A 76 -7.95 -26.76 0.26
N THR A 77 -6.92 -27.00 1.08
CA THR A 77 -5.82 -26.03 1.22
C THR A 77 -4.49 -26.71 1.48
N PHE A 78 -3.68 -26.92 0.45
CA PHE A 78 -2.22 -27.05 0.58
C PHE A 78 -1.55 -26.48 -0.66
N ASP A 79 -0.88 -25.36 -0.51
CA ASP A 79 0.16 -24.97 -1.44
C ASP A 79 1.34 -24.36 -0.66
N ALA A 80 2.05 -25.24 0.05
CA ALA A 80 3.29 -24.88 0.72
C ALA A 80 4.30 -24.32 -0.28
N ALA A 81 4.26 -24.73 -1.55
CA ALA A 81 5.12 -24.20 -2.60
C ALA A 81 4.78 -22.73 -2.89
N THR A 82 3.51 -22.32 -3.05
CA THR A 82 3.22 -20.88 -3.22
C THR A 82 3.42 -20.07 -1.95
N ALA A 83 3.26 -20.63 -0.75
CA ALA A 83 3.61 -19.94 0.48
C ALA A 83 5.13 -19.69 0.57
N GLN A 84 5.93 -20.71 0.22
CA GLN A 84 7.38 -20.61 0.11
C GLN A 84 7.79 -19.63 -0.99
N ASP A 85 7.12 -19.65 -2.13
CA ASP A 85 7.40 -18.73 -3.23
C ASP A 85 7.05 -17.28 -2.88
N ALA A 86 5.88 -17.02 -2.29
CA ALA A 86 5.52 -15.69 -1.81
C ALA A 86 6.49 -15.18 -0.73
N THR A 87 6.99 -16.08 0.13
CA THR A 87 8.03 -15.77 1.13
C THR A 87 9.36 -15.45 0.46
N ARG A 88 9.80 -16.28 -0.49
CA ARG A 88 11.03 -16.08 -1.28
C ARG A 88 11.00 -14.75 -2.02
N ILE A 89 9.89 -14.43 -2.68
CA ILE A 89 9.73 -13.16 -3.41
C ILE A 89 9.71 -11.97 -2.46
N ARG A 90 9.03 -12.06 -1.31
CA ARG A 90 9.07 -11.02 -0.27
C ARG A 90 10.50 -10.77 0.21
N ASP A 91 11.24 -11.83 0.55
CA ASP A 91 12.58 -11.72 1.10
C ASP A 91 13.59 -11.23 0.06
N MET A 92 13.39 -11.61 -1.20
CA MET A 92 14.14 -11.06 -2.34
C MET A 92 13.89 -9.56 -2.51
N VAL A 93 12.63 -9.12 -2.58
CA VAL A 93 12.28 -7.69 -2.70
C VAL A 93 12.82 -6.88 -1.51
N GLU A 94 12.76 -7.44 -0.30
CA GLU A 94 13.41 -6.85 0.88
C GLU A 94 14.91 -6.72 0.68
N ALA A 95 15.62 -7.79 0.30
CA ALA A 95 17.06 -7.73 0.08
C ALA A 95 17.46 -6.73 -1.01
N ASP A 96 16.73 -6.71 -2.13
CA ASP A 96 17.02 -5.82 -3.26
C ASP A 96 16.79 -4.36 -2.89
N CYS A 97 15.72 -4.04 -2.15
CA CYS A 97 15.51 -2.68 -1.70
C CYS A 97 16.61 -2.23 -0.72
N GLN A 98 17.06 -3.10 0.19
CA GLN A 98 18.14 -2.79 1.13
C GLN A 98 19.50 -2.59 0.45
N ALA A 99 19.73 -3.24 -0.69
CA ALA A 99 20.95 -3.10 -1.46
C ALA A 99 21.05 -1.76 -2.21
N LEU A 100 19.94 -1.02 -2.38
CA LEU A 100 19.96 0.29 -3.02
C LEU A 100 20.56 1.35 -2.08
N ASP A 101 21.34 2.25 -2.68
CA ASP A 101 21.67 3.51 -2.02
C ASP A 101 20.39 4.33 -1.88
N LYS A 102 20.19 4.89 -0.68
CA LYS A 102 18.92 5.55 -0.35
C LYS A 102 18.79 6.91 -1.04
N ALA A 103 19.89 7.65 -1.19
CA ALA A 103 19.90 8.98 -1.78
C ALA A 103 20.10 8.94 -3.31
N CYS A 104 20.72 7.88 -3.81
CA CYS A 104 21.04 7.68 -5.22
C CYS A 104 20.70 6.24 -5.64
N PRO A 105 19.42 5.90 -5.80
CA PRO A 105 18.96 4.53 -6.06
C PRO A 105 19.23 4.09 -7.51
N GLN A 106 20.40 4.37 -8.08
CA GLN A 106 20.70 4.08 -9.48
C GLN A 106 20.76 2.58 -9.75
N ASN A 107 19.93 2.12 -10.69
CA ASN A 107 19.92 0.73 -11.16
C ASN A 107 19.15 0.62 -12.48
N SER A 108 19.87 0.68 -13.61
CA SER A 108 19.26 0.64 -14.94
C SER A 108 18.54 -0.68 -15.25
N GLU A 109 18.98 -1.82 -14.69
CA GLU A 109 18.30 -3.12 -14.88
C GLU A 109 16.90 -3.08 -14.27
N PHE A 110 16.78 -2.55 -13.06
CA PHE A 110 15.50 -2.46 -12.37
C PHE A 110 14.62 -1.37 -13.00
N ASP A 111 15.20 -0.25 -13.42
CA ASP A 111 14.41 0.84 -13.99
C ASP A 111 13.93 0.56 -15.41
N ALA A 112 14.63 -0.28 -16.18
CA ALA A 112 14.26 -0.61 -17.56
C ALA A 112 13.00 -1.49 -17.71
N GLN A 113 12.40 -1.94 -16.61
CA GLN A 113 11.26 -2.86 -16.62
C GLN A 113 10.21 -2.49 -15.58
N THR A 114 8.99 -2.99 -15.77
CA THR A 114 7.93 -2.81 -14.77
C THR A 114 8.19 -3.70 -13.55
N PHE A 115 7.60 -3.36 -12.40
CA PHE A 115 7.72 -4.20 -11.21
C PHE A 115 7.12 -5.60 -11.42
N GLU A 116 6.07 -5.73 -12.23
CA GLU A 116 5.55 -7.05 -12.62
C GLU A 116 6.56 -7.84 -13.45
N ALA A 117 7.17 -7.23 -14.47
CA ALA A 117 8.18 -7.87 -15.30
C ALA A 117 9.40 -8.32 -14.47
N TYR A 118 9.81 -7.48 -13.52
CA TYR A 118 10.84 -7.80 -12.53
C TYR A 118 10.50 -9.08 -11.75
N LEU A 119 9.31 -9.15 -11.16
CA LEU A 119 8.87 -10.31 -10.40
C LEU A 119 8.79 -11.58 -11.28
N ARG A 120 8.28 -11.46 -12.50
CA ARG A 120 8.22 -12.57 -13.48
C ARG A 120 9.62 -13.06 -13.86
N SER A 121 10.58 -12.16 -14.06
CA SER A 121 11.99 -12.53 -14.34
C SER A 121 12.61 -13.36 -13.21
N ARG A 122 12.16 -13.13 -11.97
CA ARG A 122 12.57 -13.86 -10.76
C ARG A 122 11.68 -15.08 -10.46
N ARG A 123 10.94 -15.53 -11.48
CA ARG A 123 10.05 -16.71 -11.46
C ARG A 123 8.99 -16.65 -10.35
N ALA A 124 8.47 -15.47 -10.04
CA ALA A 124 7.37 -15.32 -9.12
C ALA A 124 6.13 -16.05 -9.64
N SER A 125 5.47 -16.83 -8.78
CA SER A 125 4.14 -17.37 -9.07
C SER A 125 3.10 -16.27 -9.15
N GLU A 126 1.95 -16.57 -9.76
CA GLU A 126 0.80 -15.65 -9.80
C GLU A 126 0.34 -15.22 -8.40
N THR A 127 0.46 -16.10 -7.39
CA THR A 127 0.13 -15.74 -6.00
C THR A 127 1.16 -14.79 -5.40
N ALA A 128 2.45 -14.96 -5.70
CA ALA A 128 3.48 -14.03 -5.27
C ALA A 128 3.32 -12.66 -5.94
N ILE A 129 2.98 -12.63 -7.23
CA ILE A 129 2.65 -11.39 -7.96
C ILE A 129 1.41 -10.73 -7.35
N ALA A 130 0.32 -11.48 -7.10
CA ALA A 130 -0.88 -10.94 -6.45
C ALA A 130 -0.59 -10.39 -5.04
N THR A 131 0.34 -11.01 -4.32
CA THR A 131 0.81 -10.50 -3.02
C THR A 131 1.54 -9.17 -3.18
N ALA A 132 2.42 -9.06 -4.18
CA ALA A 132 3.11 -7.83 -4.52
C ALA A 132 2.15 -6.72 -5.00
N THR A 133 1.11 -7.08 -5.75
CA THR A 133 0.02 -6.17 -6.13
C THR A 133 -0.65 -5.55 -4.92
N VAL A 134 -0.90 -6.32 -3.85
CA VAL A 134 -1.43 -5.75 -2.59
C VAL A 134 -0.45 -4.76 -1.98
N TRP A 135 0.86 -4.99 -2.05
CA TRP A 135 1.88 -4.05 -1.53
C TRP A 135 1.86 -2.73 -2.30
N THR A 136 1.97 -2.78 -3.64
CA THR A 136 2.03 -1.57 -4.47
C THR A 136 0.71 -0.81 -4.45
N ARG A 137 -0.44 -1.50 -4.49
CA ARG A 137 -1.72 -0.83 -4.34
C ARG A 137 -1.83 -0.15 -2.98
N ALA A 138 -1.46 -0.81 -1.90
CA ALA A 138 -1.55 -0.20 -0.57
C ALA A 138 -0.63 1.01 -0.39
N MET A 139 0.61 0.94 -0.88
CA MET A 139 1.65 1.95 -0.63
C MET A 139 1.73 3.04 -1.70
N LEU A 140 1.34 2.75 -2.95
CA LEU A 140 1.47 3.63 -4.11
C LEU A 140 0.16 3.81 -4.89
N GLY A 141 -0.89 3.05 -4.59
CA GLY A 141 -2.16 3.11 -5.31
C GLY A 141 -2.12 2.50 -6.71
N GLN A 142 -0.98 1.92 -7.12
CA GLN A 142 -0.72 1.45 -8.48
C GLN A 142 -0.50 -0.06 -8.56
N ASP A 143 -0.76 -0.62 -9.75
CA ASP A 143 -0.44 -2.01 -10.05
C ASP A 143 1.04 -2.19 -10.42
N PRO A 144 1.65 -3.36 -10.12
CA PRO A 144 3.04 -3.64 -10.47
C PRO A 144 3.35 -3.51 -11.97
N LYS A 145 2.33 -3.66 -12.84
CA LYS A 145 2.46 -3.54 -14.29
C LYS A 145 2.63 -2.09 -14.77
N ASP A 146 2.23 -1.10 -13.96
CA ASP A 146 2.16 0.31 -14.38
C ASP A 146 3.40 1.11 -13.93
N ILE A 147 4.19 0.58 -13.00
CA ILE A 147 5.33 1.27 -12.37
C ILE A 147 6.66 0.59 -12.69
N SER A 148 7.73 1.38 -12.74
CA SER A 148 9.13 0.90 -12.75
C SER A 148 9.37 -0.10 -11.61
N ALA A 149 10.24 -1.10 -11.79
CA ALA A 149 10.65 -1.95 -10.67
C ALA A 149 11.56 -1.22 -9.69
N LEU A 150 12.37 -0.27 -10.18
CA LEU A 150 13.27 0.51 -9.34
C LEU A 150 12.50 1.40 -8.35
N PHE A 151 11.41 2.01 -8.80
CA PHE A 151 10.65 2.96 -7.99
C PHE A 151 10.12 2.38 -6.66
N PRO A 152 9.33 1.28 -6.63
CA PRO A 152 8.85 0.70 -5.37
C PRO A 152 9.98 0.15 -4.50
N LEU A 153 11.10 -0.31 -5.09
CA LEU A 153 12.28 -0.74 -4.32
C LEU A 153 12.94 0.46 -3.62
N SER A 154 13.19 1.55 -4.35
CA SER A 154 13.71 2.80 -3.79
C SER A 154 12.76 3.39 -2.73
N TYR A 155 11.46 3.35 -3.00
CA TYR A 155 10.42 3.78 -2.06
C TYR A 155 10.48 2.96 -0.77
N CYS A 156 10.57 1.62 -0.88
CA CYS A 156 10.76 0.72 0.25
C CYS A 156 12.03 1.05 1.04
N ARG A 157 13.13 1.27 0.33
CA ARG A 157 14.42 1.63 0.92
C ARG A 157 14.35 2.91 1.76
N SER A 158 13.61 3.91 1.30
CA SER A 158 13.42 5.18 2.04
C SER A 158 12.78 4.99 3.43
N GLY A 159 11.90 3.99 3.59
CA GLY A 159 11.19 3.70 4.84
C GLY A 159 11.77 2.52 5.63
N GLY A 160 13.02 2.13 5.34
CA GLY A 160 13.72 1.04 6.05
C GLY A 160 13.41 -0.37 5.54
N GLY A 161 12.80 -0.51 4.36
CA GLY A 161 12.53 -1.77 3.68
C GLY A 161 11.04 -2.12 3.57
N LEU A 162 10.72 -3.09 2.71
CA LEU A 162 9.35 -3.57 2.48
C LEU A 162 8.70 -4.03 3.80
N LEU A 163 9.45 -4.75 4.64
CA LEU A 163 8.94 -5.28 5.90
C LEU A 163 8.59 -4.16 6.89
N GLN A 164 9.45 -3.14 7.02
CA GLN A 164 9.24 -2.02 7.94
C GLN A 164 8.07 -1.15 7.50
N MET A 165 8.02 -0.77 6.22
CA MET A 165 6.94 0.08 5.69
C MET A 165 5.55 -0.53 5.87
N ARG A 166 5.44 -1.86 5.81
CA ARG A 166 4.17 -2.57 5.96
C ARG A 166 3.82 -2.96 7.40
N SER A 167 4.75 -2.75 8.35
CA SER A 167 4.62 -3.23 9.73
C SER A 167 3.73 -2.32 10.58
N ASP A 168 2.91 -2.96 11.41
CA ASP A 168 2.10 -2.35 12.48
C ASP A 168 2.84 -2.35 13.84
N ALA A 169 3.99 -3.02 13.93
CA ALA A 169 4.79 -3.07 15.14
C ALA A 169 5.59 -1.78 15.33
N LYS A 170 6.19 -1.61 16.52
CA LYS A 170 7.03 -0.45 16.84
C LYS A 170 8.10 -0.23 15.77
N GLY A 171 8.14 1.00 15.22
CA GLY A 171 9.04 1.41 14.14
C GLY A 171 8.50 1.14 12.72
N GLY A 172 7.38 0.44 12.60
CA GLY A 172 6.70 0.21 11.32
C GLY A 172 5.86 1.40 10.88
N GLY A 173 5.65 1.51 9.56
CA GLY A 173 4.93 2.64 8.94
C GLY A 173 3.44 2.76 9.34
N GLN A 174 2.88 1.76 10.02
CA GLN A 174 1.47 1.71 10.42
C GLN A 174 1.27 1.68 11.94
N HIS A 175 2.33 1.88 12.72
CA HIS A 175 2.34 1.66 14.17
C HIS A 175 1.42 2.60 14.96
N LEU A 176 1.41 3.90 14.64
CA LEU A 176 0.73 4.92 15.43
C LEU A 176 -0.25 5.75 14.61
N ARG A 177 -1.30 6.20 15.29
CA ARG A 177 -2.28 7.16 14.78
C ARG A 177 -2.52 8.22 15.84
N VAL A 178 -2.76 9.46 15.41
CA VAL A 178 -3.15 10.55 16.31
C VAL A 178 -4.66 10.49 16.51
N ARG A 179 -5.12 10.41 17.76
CA ARG A 179 -6.55 10.25 18.13
C ARG A 179 -7.44 11.36 17.54
N GLN A 180 -6.91 12.58 17.47
CA GLN A 180 -7.59 13.78 16.94
C GLN A 180 -7.55 13.88 15.40
N GLY A 181 -6.88 12.94 14.72
CA GLY A 181 -6.61 13.01 13.29
C GLY A 181 -5.32 13.79 12.96
N MET A 182 -4.74 13.50 11.80
CA MET A 182 -3.42 14.05 11.42
C MET A 182 -3.45 15.54 11.08
N GLN A 183 -4.62 16.09 10.67
CA GLN A 183 -4.75 17.51 10.33
C GLN A 183 -4.43 18.44 11.51
N ILE A 184 -4.45 17.94 12.75
CA ILE A 184 -4.06 18.71 13.93
C ILE A 184 -2.64 19.28 13.82
N MET A 185 -1.73 18.59 13.14
CA MET A 185 -0.35 19.07 12.94
C MET A 185 -0.34 20.34 12.07
N ALA A 186 -0.99 20.30 10.90
CA ALA A 186 -1.07 21.45 10.00
C ALA A 186 -1.82 22.63 10.63
N ASN A 187 -2.94 22.36 11.31
CA ASN A 187 -3.71 23.40 12.01
C ASN A 187 -2.91 24.01 13.17
N GLY A 188 -2.15 23.20 13.90
CA GLY A 188 -1.28 23.66 14.98
C GLY A 188 -0.17 24.58 14.48
N LEU A 189 0.50 24.19 13.38
CA LEU A 189 1.52 25.03 12.73
C LEU A 189 0.93 26.34 12.22
N ALA A 190 -0.21 26.29 11.53
CA ALA A 190 -0.89 27.49 11.05
C ALA A 190 -1.27 28.44 12.20
N GLY A 191 -1.73 27.91 13.33
CA GLY A 191 -2.08 28.70 14.51
C GLY A 191 -0.89 29.32 15.25
N ALA A 192 0.33 28.83 15.01
CA ALA A 192 1.55 29.39 15.59
C ALA A 192 2.15 30.53 14.75
N LEU A 193 1.69 30.70 13.50
CA LEU A 193 2.13 31.77 12.61
C LEU A 193 1.39 33.08 12.91
N ASN A 194 1.97 34.21 12.50
CA ASN A 194 1.29 35.50 12.57
C ASN A 194 -0.02 35.44 11.80
N LYS A 195 -1.01 36.21 12.27
CA LYS A 195 -2.29 36.36 11.58
C LYS A 195 -2.06 36.73 10.11
N ASP A 196 -2.88 36.18 9.21
CA ASP A 196 -2.86 36.44 7.77
C ASP A 196 -1.61 35.92 7.02
N THR A 197 -0.73 35.15 7.69
CA THR A 197 0.39 34.44 7.05
C THR A 197 -0.11 33.31 6.14
N VAL A 198 -1.08 32.53 6.60
CA VAL A 198 -1.69 31.45 5.81
C VAL A 198 -2.89 32.02 5.04
N ARG A 199 -2.79 32.03 3.71
CA ARG A 199 -3.84 32.50 2.81
C ARG A 199 -4.54 31.30 2.17
N LEU A 200 -5.78 31.05 2.58
CA LEU A 200 -6.61 29.98 2.03
C LEU A 200 -7.36 30.48 0.79
N SER A 201 -7.80 29.54 -0.06
CA SER A 201 -8.49 29.87 -1.31
C SER A 201 -7.68 30.79 -2.23
N SER A 202 -6.35 30.61 -2.24
CA SER A 202 -5.41 31.37 -3.08
C SER A 202 -4.59 30.42 -3.96
N PRO A 203 -5.19 29.73 -4.95
CA PRO A 203 -4.44 28.91 -5.89
C PRO A 203 -3.37 29.74 -6.60
N VAL A 204 -2.16 29.22 -6.66
CA VAL A 204 -1.06 29.82 -7.43
C VAL A 204 -1.26 29.46 -8.89
N LEU A 205 -1.35 30.48 -9.75
CA LEU A 205 -1.52 30.33 -11.20
C LEU A 205 -0.18 30.40 -11.92
N SER A 206 0.71 31.32 -11.51
CA SER A 206 2.01 31.48 -12.14
C SER A 206 3.10 31.90 -11.16
N VAL A 207 4.34 31.56 -11.52
CA VAL A 207 5.56 31.95 -10.82
C VAL A 207 6.55 32.50 -11.83
N GLU A 208 6.91 33.77 -11.67
CA GLU A 208 7.83 34.49 -12.57
C GLU A 208 9.10 34.89 -11.81
N GLN A 209 10.25 34.40 -12.28
CA GLN A 209 11.55 34.75 -11.72
C GLN A 209 12.18 35.91 -12.48
N HIS A 210 12.46 37.01 -11.79
CA HIS A 210 13.09 38.21 -12.34
C HIS A 210 14.60 38.21 -12.09
N LEU A 211 15.38 37.87 -13.12
CA LEU A 211 16.84 37.70 -12.99
C LEU A 211 17.59 38.99 -12.62
N VAL A 212 17.09 40.16 -13.03
CA VAL A 212 17.79 41.45 -12.85
C VAL A 212 17.60 41.99 -11.43
N VAL A 213 16.40 41.83 -10.85
CA VAL A 213 16.06 42.39 -9.53
C VAL A 213 16.10 41.36 -8.41
N ASP A 214 16.46 40.10 -8.70
CA ASP A 214 16.51 38.97 -7.77
C ASP A 214 15.21 38.88 -6.93
N ALA A 215 14.09 38.87 -7.66
CA ALA A 215 12.74 38.79 -7.11
C ALA A 215 11.93 37.74 -7.86
N ILE A 216 10.92 37.21 -7.19
CA ILE A 216 9.98 36.24 -7.73
C ILE A 216 8.57 36.76 -7.49
N ASP A 217 7.78 36.83 -8.55
CA ASP A 217 6.36 37.16 -8.47
C ASP A 217 5.54 35.87 -8.52
N VAL A 218 4.71 35.67 -7.50
CA VAL A 218 3.76 34.55 -7.39
C VAL A 218 2.37 35.12 -7.61
N THR A 219 1.75 34.73 -8.72
CA THR A 219 0.43 35.22 -9.11
C THR A 219 -0.64 34.24 -8.68
N THR A 220 -1.69 34.77 -8.05
CA THR A 220 -2.95 34.07 -7.74
C THR A 220 -4.09 34.73 -8.52
N GLU A 221 -5.32 34.25 -8.38
CA GLU A 221 -6.49 34.92 -8.98
C GLU A 221 -6.70 36.35 -8.46
N SER A 222 -6.35 36.62 -7.19
CA SER A 222 -6.67 37.89 -6.52
C SER A 222 -5.51 38.86 -6.40
N GLU A 223 -4.27 38.38 -6.44
CA GLU A 223 -3.09 39.20 -6.15
C GLU A 223 -1.79 38.63 -6.72
N VAL A 224 -0.78 39.49 -6.78
CA VAL A 224 0.62 39.13 -7.04
C VAL A 224 1.44 39.36 -5.78
N ILE A 225 2.10 38.30 -5.31
CA ILE A 225 2.96 38.32 -4.12
C ILE A 225 4.42 38.30 -4.58
N ARG A 226 5.17 39.34 -4.20
CA ARG A 226 6.60 39.41 -4.48
C ARG A 226 7.43 38.84 -3.33
N ALA A 227 8.34 37.93 -3.64
CA ALA A 227 9.24 37.29 -2.69
C ALA A 227 10.68 37.22 -3.22
N SER A 228 11.67 37.09 -2.34
CA SER A 228 13.07 36.87 -2.75
C SER A 228 13.35 35.42 -3.11
N LYS A 229 12.66 34.49 -2.46
CA LYS A 229 12.72 33.03 -2.67
C LYS A 229 11.34 32.43 -2.49
N VAL A 230 11.06 31.34 -3.17
CA VAL A 230 9.78 30.61 -3.10
C VAL A 230 10.07 29.13 -2.84
N ILE A 231 9.33 28.52 -1.92
CA ILE A 231 9.31 27.07 -1.72
C ILE A 231 7.99 26.56 -2.29
N THR A 232 8.06 25.62 -3.23
CA THR A 232 6.87 24.87 -3.65
C THR A 232 6.79 23.53 -2.91
N THR A 233 5.61 23.21 -2.40
CA THR A 233 5.34 21.96 -1.66
C THR A 233 4.28 21.10 -2.34
N VAL A 234 3.89 21.46 -3.57
CA VAL A 234 2.83 20.75 -4.30
C VAL A 234 3.34 19.42 -4.87
N PRO A 235 2.47 18.40 -4.98
CA PRO A 235 2.84 17.14 -5.63
C PRO A 235 3.32 17.34 -7.07
N SER A 236 4.18 16.46 -7.57
CA SER A 236 4.72 16.60 -8.93
C SER A 236 3.64 16.67 -10.05
N PRO A 237 2.48 16.00 -9.95
CA PRO A 237 1.41 16.20 -10.93
C PRO A 237 0.79 17.60 -10.90
N VAL A 238 0.80 18.29 -9.76
CA VAL A 238 0.27 19.65 -9.59
C VAL A 238 1.25 20.70 -10.11
N LEU A 239 2.55 20.42 -10.16
CA LEU A 239 3.52 21.34 -10.78
C LEU A 239 3.15 21.70 -12.24
N LYS A 240 2.43 20.81 -12.94
CA LYS A 240 1.97 21.00 -14.31
C LYS A 240 0.84 22.02 -14.46
N THR A 241 0.19 22.41 -13.35
CA THR A 241 -0.91 23.37 -13.35
C THR A 241 -0.46 24.80 -13.07
N ILE A 242 0.84 25.00 -12.81
CA ILE A 242 1.42 26.31 -12.49
C ILE A 242 2.28 26.76 -13.67
N ASP A 243 2.03 27.98 -14.15
CA ASP A 243 2.81 28.57 -15.23
C ASP A 243 4.12 29.16 -14.72
N PHE A 244 5.25 28.62 -15.18
CA PHE A 244 6.58 29.14 -14.85
C PHE A 244 7.14 30.01 -15.98
N THR A 245 7.34 31.30 -15.70
CA THR A 245 8.08 32.23 -16.56
C THR A 245 9.57 32.11 -16.20
N LEU A 246 10.34 31.57 -17.14
CA LEU A 246 11.52 30.70 -16.96
C LEU A 246 11.11 29.23 -16.72
N LYS A 247 11.22 28.44 -17.79
CA LYS A 247 10.85 27.02 -17.78
C LYS A 247 11.69 26.27 -16.76
N LEU A 248 11.04 25.34 -16.06
CA LEU A 248 11.73 24.40 -15.18
C LEU A 248 12.76 23.59 -15.98
N PRO A 249 13.86 23.14 -15.33
CA PRO A 249 14.84 22.25 -15.96
C PRO A 249 14.16 21.04 -16.59
N VAL A 250 14.68 20.59 -17.74
CA VAL A 250 14.11 19.47 -18.52
C VAL A 250 13.94 18.21 -17.66
N SER A 251 14.88 17.95 -16.73
CA SER A 251 14.79 16.83 -15.80
C SER A 251 13.56 16.89 -14.88
N LYS A 252 13.21 18.08 -14.37
CA LYS A 252 12.00 18.27 -13.54
C LYS A 252 10.73 18.14 -14.36
N VAL A 253 10.71 18.70 -15.57
CA VAL A 253 9.56 18.57 -16.48
C VAL A 253 9.34 17.10 -16.81
N ALA A 254 10.38 16.38 -17.23
CA ALA A 254 10.28 14.96 -17.55
C ALA A 254 9.85 14.11 -16.33
N TRP A 255 10.31 14.44 -15.13
CA TRP A 255 9.82 13.81 -13.89
C TRP A 255 8.32 14.05 -13.68
N ALA A 256 7.88 15.31 -13.74
CA ALA A 256 6.48 15.68 -13.52
C ALA A 256 5.56 15.04 -14.58
N GLU A 257 5.98 14.99 -15.84
CA GLU A 257 5.24 14.34 -16.93
C GLU A 257 5.14 12.82 -16.76
N SER A 258 6.18 12.19 -16.24
CA SER A 258 6.23 10.73 -16.03
C SER A 258 5.62 10.28 -14.70
N SER A 259 5.38 11.20 -13.78
CA SER A 259 4.79 10.93 -12.46
C SER A 259 3.29 10.78 -12.58
N THR A 260 2.79 9.61 -12.20
CA THR A 260 1.36 9.28 -12.26
C THR A 260 0.85 8.82 -10.90
N TYR A 261 -0.45 8.96 -10.68
CA TYR A 261 -1.15 8.30 -9.58
C TYR A 261 -1.99 7.14 -10.11
N GLY A 262 -2.17 6.13 -9.27
CA GLY A 262 -3.24 5.17 -9.47
C GLY A 262 -4.56 5.68 -8.91
N TYR A 263 -5.65 4.99 -9.24
CA TYR A 263 -6.94 5.23 -8.58
C TYR A 263 -6.80 4.92 -7.08
N TYR A 264 -7.32 5.78 -6.20
CA TYR A 264 -7.29 5.53 -4.75
C TYR A 264 -8.46 6.16 -4.01
N THR A 265 -9.21 5.33 -3.27
CA THR A 265 -10.26 5.76 -2.36
C THR A 265 -10.09 5.12 -0.99
N LYS A 266 -10.25 5.94 0.05
CA LYS A 266 -10.35 5.49 1.44
C LYS A 266 -11.81 5.51 1.86
N ALA A 267 -12.33 4.37 2.31
CA ALA A 267 -13.66 4.26 2.89
C ALA A 267 -13.57 3.82 4.36
N MET A 268 -14.20 4.56 5.25
CA MET A 268 -14.31 4.25 6.67
C MET A 268 -15.71 3.70 6.92
N MET A 269 -15.78 2.39 7.11
CA MET A 269 -17.01 1.66 7.43
C MET A 269 -17.22 1.68 8.93
N VAL A 270 -18.24 2.39 9.40
CA VAL A 270 -18.56 2.56 10.83
C VAL A 270 -19.55 1.48 11.27
N PHE A 271 -19.29 0.86 12.42
CA PHE A 271 -20.12 -0.20 13.00
C PHE A 271 -20.52 0.14 14.44
N ARG A 272 -21.65 -0.41 14.89
CA ARG A 272 -22.13 -0.26 16.27
C ARG A 272 -21.26 -0.94 17.32
N SER A 273 -20.60 -2.04 16.96
CA SER A 273 -19.65 -2.74 17.81
C SER A 273 -18.49 -3.34 17.01
N PRO A 274 -17.32 -3.59 17.64
CA PRO A 274 -16.16 -4.17 16.97
C PRO A 274 -16.29 -5.69 16.91
N PHE A 275 -17.27 -6.20 16.15
CA PHE A 275 -17.62 -7.62 16.14
C PHE A 275 -16.46 -8.54 15.70
N TRP A 276 -15.55 -8.05 14.86
CA TRP A 276 -14.32 -8.76 14.47
C TRP A 276 -13.40 -9.03 15.67
N VAL A 277 -13.28 -8.09 16.62
CA VAL A 277 -12.46 -8.25 17.84
C VAL A 277 -13.05 -9.34 18.73
N LYS A 278 -14.38 -9.39 18.88
CA LYS A 278 -15.07 -10.44 19.65
C LYS A 278 -14.78 -11.86 19.11
N LYS A 279 -14.43 -11.96 17.83
CA LYS A 279 -14.05 -13.20 17.13
C LYS A 279 -12.55 -13.48 17.15
N GLY A 280 -11.76 -12.66 17.85
CA GLY A 280 -10.31 -12.83 17.98
C GLY A 280 -9.50 -12.28 16.82
N TYR A 281 -10.09 -11.46 15.94
CA TYR A 281 -9.36 -10.82 14.85
C TYR A 281 -8.83 -9.43 15.25
N CYS A 282 -7.61 -9.11 14.82
CA CYS A 282 -7.03 -7.77 14.98
C CYS A 282 -7.54 -6.74 13.95
N GLY A 283 -8.34 -7.18 12.98
CA GLY A 283 -8.92 -6.30 11.96
C GLY A 283 -7.97 -5.87 10.84
N LEU A 284 -6.79 -6.49 10.71
CA LEU A 284 -5.92 -6.36 9.53
C LEU A 284 -6.25 -7.44 8.50
N ILE A 285 -6.62 -7.01 7.29
CA ILE A 285 -6.90 -7.87 6.14
C ILE A 285 -6.05 -7.43 4.96
N ARG A 286 -5.52 -8.43 4.25
CA ARG A 286 -4.96 -8.30 2.91
C ARG A 286 -5.75 -9.23 2.00
N SER A 287 -6.42 -8.67 1.01
CA SER A 287 -7.35 -9.40 0.15
C SER A 287 -6.87 -9.36 -1.29
N PHE A 288 -6.84 -10.53 -1.93
CA PHE A 288 -6.61 -10.64 -3.38
C PHE A 288 -7.88 -10.42 -4.19
N THR A 289 -9.04 -10.49 -3.53
CA THR A 289 -10.36 -10.23 -4.12
C THR A 289 -10.85 -8.85 -3.71
N GLY A 290 -11.33 -8.09 -4.69
CA GLY A 290 -11.76 -6.71 -4.49
C GLY A 290 -13.15 -6.55 -3.83
N PRO A 291 -13.58 -5.29 -3.65
CA PRO A 291 -12.88 -4.08 -4.11
C PRO A 291 -11.76 -3.63 -3.16
N ALA A 292 -11.85 -3.88 -1.85
CA ALA A 292 -10.82 -3.46 -0.90
C ALA A 292 -9.64 -4.45 -0.88
N GLY A 293 -8.44 -3.98 -1.24
CA GLY A 293 -7.22 -4.81 -1.19
C GLY A 293 -6.61 -4.88 0.22
N VAL A 294 -6.81 -3.82 1.01
CA VAL A 294 -6.41 -3.75 2.42
C VAL A 294 -7.56 -3.21 3.24
N ILE A 295 -7.85 -3.87 4.37
CA ILE A 295 -8.78 -3.38 5.39
C ILE A 295 -8.06 -3.34 6.73
N ARG A 296 -8.23 -2.27 7.49
CA ARG A 296 -7.58 -2.06 8.79
C ARG A 296 -8.57 -1.61 9.85
N ASP A 297 -8.38 -2.10 11.07
CA ASP A 297 -9.05 -1.57 12.25
C ASP A 297 -8.57 -0.15 12.53
N SER A 298 -9.50 0.81 12.40
CA SER A 298 -9.28 2.20 12.73
C SER A 298 -10.04 2.65 13.97
N SER A 299 -10.53 1.71 14.78
CA SER A 299 -11.35 1.99 15.96
C SER A 299 -10.61 2.83 17.00
N SER A 300 -11.39 3.59 17.77
CA SER A 300 -10.98 4.23 19.01
C SER A 300 -11.91 3.73 20.12
N LEU A 301 -11.38 2.84 20.96
CA LEU A 301 -12.11 2.32 22.12
C LEU A 301 -12.50 3.44 23.11
N PRO A 302 -11.61 4.40 23.45
CA PRO A 302 -11.97 5.50 24.33
C PRO A 302 -13.10 6.37 23.78
N ASP A 303 -13.19 6.53 22.45
CA ASP A 303 -14.24 7.32 21.79
C ASP A 303 -15.47 6.49 21.42
N LYS A 304 -15.48 5.18 21.73
CA LYS A 304 -16.52 4.23 21.32
C LYS A 304 -16.82 4.26 19.81
N LYS A 305 -15.79 4.46 18.99
CA LYS A 305 -15.88 4.46 17.52
C LYS A 305 -15.28 3.17 16.98
N TYR A 306 -16.06 2.38 16.26
CA TYR A 306 -15.62 1.08 15.71
C TYR A 306 -15.62 1.13 14.19
N ILE A 307 -14.43 1.09 13.59
CA ILE A 307 -14.25 1.49 12.19
C ILE A 307 -13.36 0.47 11.48
N MET A 308 -13.82 -0.04 10.34
CA MET A 308 -12.98 -0.72 9.36
C MET A 308 -12.65 0.26 8.24
N THR A 309 -11.38 0.63 8.10
CA THR A 309 -10.91 1.44 6.97
C THR A 309 -10.52 0.53 5.83
N CYS A 310 -11.24 0.65 4.72
CA CYS A 310 -11.02 -0.04 3.47
C CYS A 310 -10.25 0.87 2.50
N PHE A 311 -9.22 0.31 1.87
CA PHE A 311 -8.46 0.97 0.81
C PHE A 311 -8.73 0.28 -0.52
N MET A 312 -9.28 1.04 -1.46
CA MET A 312 -9.54 0.60 -2.82
C MET A 312 -8.58 1.31 -3.75
N GLY A 313 -7.74 0.53 -4.44
CA GLY A 313 -6.71 1.01 -5.34
C GLY A 313 -6.87 0.45 -6.75
N SER A 314 -6.34 1.17 -7.74
CA SER A 314 -6.25 0.74 -9.14
C SER A 314 -7.61 0.27 -9.72
N ASP A 315 -7.61 -0.70 -10.64
CA ASP A 315 -8.80 -1.11 -11.40
C ASP A 315 -10.00 -1.53 -10.51
N PRO A 316 -9.85 -2.39 -9.46
CA PRO A 316 -10.99 -2.75 -8.61
C PRO A 316 -11.60 -1.57 -7.87
N GLY A 317 -10.78 -0.57 -7.51
CA GLY A 317 -11.28 0.66 -6.92
C GLY A 317 -12.04 1.52 -7.92
N ARG A 318 -11.53 1.62 -9.16
CA ARG A 318 -12.19 2.35 -10.25
C ARG A 318 -13.54 1.73 -10.60
N GLU A 319 -13.61 0.41 -10.71
CA GLU A 319 -14.87 -0.31 -10.94
C GLU A 319 -15.88 -0.06 -9.81
N TRP A 320 -15.42 -0.15 -8.56
CA TRP A 320 -16.24 0.17 -7.38
C TRP A 320 -16.71 1.63 -7.38
N SER A 321 -15.91 2.56 -7.89
CA SER A 321 -16.29 3.97 -7.96
C SER A 321 -17.37 4.28 -9.01
N LEU A 322 -17.66 3.37 -9.93
CA LEU A 322 -18.76 3.55 -10.87
C LEU A 322 -20.12 3.18 -10.25
N LEU A 323 -20.12 2.55 -9.07
CA LEU A 323 -21.33 2.13 -8.38
C LEU A 323 -22.02 3.30 -7.66
N THR A 324 -23.33 3.16 -7.41
CA THR A 324 -24.09 4.06 -6.55
C THR A 324 -23.57 3.99 -5.11
N THR A 325 -23.77 5.03 -4.29
CA THR A 325 -23.34 5.03 -2.88
C THR A 325 -23.85 3.81 -2.12
N LYS A 326 -25.11 3.43 -2.31
CA LYS A 326 -25.71 2.26 -1.65
C LYS A 326 -25.04 0.96 -2.09
N ASP A 327 -24.77 0.80 -3.38
CA ASP A 327 -24.10 -0.40 -3.89
C ASP A 327 -22.64 -0.48 -3.42
N ARG A 328 -21.95 0.67 -3.35
CA ARG A 328 -20.60 0.77 -2.79
C ARG A 328 -20.53 0.27 -1.35
N GLU A 329 -21.47 0.71 -0.50
CA GLU A 329 -21.60 0.23 0.88
C GLU A 329 -21.84 -1.28 0.92
N GLN A 330 -22.83 -1.75 0.17
CA GLN A 330 -23.25 -3.15 0.18
C GLN A 330 -22.13 -4.11 -0.27
N VAL A 331 -21.34 -3.72 -1.27
CA VAL A 331 -20.19 -4.52 -1.72
C VAL A 331 -19.14 -4.63 -0.61
N LEU A 332 -18.81 -3.53 0.08
CA LEU A 332 -17.84 -3.55 1.18
C LEU A 332 -18.36 -4.30 2.41
N ILE A 333 -19.63 -4.14 2.78
CA ILE A 333 -20.28 -4.88 3.86
C ILE A 333 -20.22 -6.37 3.59
N LYS A 334 -20.57 -6.81 2.37
CA LYS A 334 -20.50 -8.21 1.95
C LYS A 334 -19.07 -8.74 1.99
N GLN A 335 -18.09 -7.95 1.52
CA GLN A 335 -16.69 -8.32 1.56
C GLN A 335 -16.21 -8.52 3.02
N ILE A 336 -16.45 -7.54 3.90
CA ILE A 336 -16.10 -7.59 5.33
C ILE A 336 -16.78 -8.79 6.01
N GLY A 337 -18.09 -8.95 5.79
CA GLY A 337 -18.87 -10.05 6.34
C GLY A 337 -18.34 -11.41 5.91
N LYS A 338 -17.94 -11.57 4.64
CA LYS A 338 -17.31 -12.81 4.15
C LYS A 338 -15.95 -13.06 4.80
N LEU A 339 -15.12 -12.03 4.94
CA LEU A 339 -13.75 -12.14 5.46
C LEU A 339 -13.70 -12.51 6.95
N PHE A 340 -14.68 -12.06 7.73
CA PHE A 340 -14.83 -12.40 9.14
C PHE A 340 -15.84 -13.53 9.41
N ASP A 341 -16.32 -14.23 8.36
CA ASP A 341 -17.34 -15.29 8.45
C ASP A 341 -18.59 -14.86 9.27
N SER A 342 -19.06 -13.65 8.97
CA SER A 342 -20.09 -12.94 9.73
C SER A 342 -20.99 -12.05 8.85
N PRO A 343 -21.55 -12.55 7.73
CA PRO A 343 -22.28 -11.72 6.76
C PRO A 343 -23.47 -10.99 7.37
N LYS A 344 -24.30 -11.68 8.16
CA LYS A 344 -25.49 -11.09 8.82
C LYS A 344 -25.10 -10.05 9.87
N GLU A 345 -24.05 -10.31 10.63
CA GLU A 345 -23.59 -9.41 11.69
C GLU A 345 -23.03 -8.12 11.08
N ALA A 346 -22.16 -8.23 10.05
CA ALA A 346 -21.62 -7.08 9.34
C ALA A 346 -22.72 -6.18 8.75
N GLU A 347 -23.74 -6.78 8.14
CA GLU A 347 -24.89 -6.03 7.61
C GLU A 347 -25.71 -5.36 8.71
N SER A 348 -26.03 -6.10 9.78
CA SER A 348 -26.82 -5.54 10.87
C SER A 348 -26.08 -4.42 11.58
N GLU A 349 -24.78 -4.56 11.86
CA GLU A 349 -23.97 -3.66 12.69
C GLU A 349 -23.50 -2.40 11.94
N PHE A 350 -23.56 -2.39 10.62
CA PHE A 350 -23.17 -1.24 9.80
C PHE A 350 -24.02 -0.01 10.13
N MET A 351 -23.37 1.14 10.20
CA MET A 351 -24.00 2.43 10.49
C MET A 351 -23.91 3.39 9.32
N GLU A 352 -22.70 3.64 8.85
CA GLU A 352 -22.43 4.62 7.79
C GLU A 352 -21.07 4.34 7.14
N MET A 353 -20.91 4.88 5.94
CA MET A 353 -19.64 4.87 5.21
C MET A 353 -19.20 6.31 4.94
N VAL A 354 -18.04 6.68 5.46
CA VAL A 354 -17.39 7.96 5.15
C VAL A 354 -16.28 7.71 4.12
N THR A 355 -16.32 8.40 2.98
CA THR A 355 -15.36 8.15 1.89
C THR A 355 -14.62 9.42 1.48
N TYR A 356 -13.40 9.24 0.98
CA TYR A 356 -12.66 10.28 0.29
C TYR A 356 -11.98 9.68 -0.94
N GLU A 357 -12.37 10.19 -2.11
CA GLU A 357 -11.89 9.76 -3.43
C GLU A 357 -10.87 10.76 -3.95
N TRP A 358 -9.59 10.40 -3.89
CA TRP A 358 -8.48 11.30 -4.16
C TRP A 358 -8.36 11.71 -5.63
N THR A 359 -8.95 10.93 -6.53
CA THR A 359 -8.95 11.26 -7.97
C THR A 359 -9.80 12.48 -8.33
N LYS A 360 -10.57 13.01 -7.37
CA LYS A 360 -11.38 14.22 -7.52
C LYS A 360 -10.75 15.45 -6.86
N ASP A 361 -9.58 15.30 -6.23
CA ASP A 361 -8.88 16.39 -5.56
C ASP A 361 -7.73 16.91 -6.44
N GLU A 362 -7.98 18.03 -7.11
CA GLU A 362 -7.00 18.67 -8.00
C GLU A 362 -5.75 19.16 -7.27
N PHE A 363 -5.88 19.61 -6.02
CA PHE A 363 -4.75 20.12 -5.24
C PHE A 363 -3.87 19.00 -4.65
N SER A 364 -4.40 17.78 -4.58
CA SER A 364 -3.59 16.57 -4.37
C SER A 364 -2.95 16.02 -5.64
N GLY A 365 -3.28 16.58 -6.81
CA GLY A 365 -2.83 16.10 -8.12
C GLY A 365 -3.67 14.94 -8.66
N TRP A 366 -4.96 14.90 -8.31
CA TRP A 366 -5.94 13.88 -8.72
C TRP A 366 -5.52 12.46 -8.35
N GLY A 367 -4.89 12.29 -7.18
CA GLY A 367 -4.52 10.96 -6.70
C GLY A 367 -3.82 10.94 -5.35
N CYS A 368 -3.52 9.72 -4.91
CA CYS A 368 -3.00 9.34 -3.61
C CYS A 368 -2.54 7.87 -3.71
N PRO A 369 -1.70 7.35 -2.81
CA PRO A 369 -0.96 8.00 -1.72
C PRO A 369 0.33 8.71 -2.14
N CYS A 370 1.03 8.25 -3.16
CA CYS A 370 2.26 8.86 -3.65
C CYS A 370 2.32 8.63 -5.16
N PRO A 371 2.72 9.63 -5.97
CA PRO A 371 2.89 9.37 -7.39
C PRO A 371 4.08 8.44 -7.58
N ALA A 372 4.06 7.68 -8.67
CA ALA A 372 5.10 6.75 -9.02
C ALA A 372 5.55 6.97 -10.47
N LEU A 373 6.76 6.52 -10.77
CA LEU A 373 7.38 6.66 -12.08
C LEU A 373 7.23 5.39 -12.91
N THR A 374 7.04 5.59 -14.21
CA THR A 374 7.12 4.55 -15.23
C THR A 374 8.57 4.09 -15.44
N PRO A 375 8.80 2.91 -16.05
CA PRO A 375 10.14 2.44 -16.37
C PRO A 375 11.00 3.46 -17.16
N GLY A 376 12.28 3.52 -16.84
CA GLY A 376 13.33 4.27 -17.54
C GLY A 376 13.50 5.73 -17.11
N VAL A 377 12.79 6.17 -16.07
CA VAL A 377 12.76 7.58 -15.65
C VAL A 377 13.65 7.84 -14.44
N LEU A 378 13.53 7.03 -13.38
CA LEU A 378 14.16 7.31 -12.09
C LEU A 378 15.69 7.27 -12.17
N ASP A 379 16.24 6.27 -12.86
CA ASP A 379 17.68 6.11 -13.03
C ASP A 379 18.24 7.18 -13.99
N THR A 380 17.56 7.38 -15.13
CA THR A 380 17.96 8.33 -16.18
C THR A 380 17.96 9.78 -15.69
N ILE A 381 16.92 10.19 -14.96
CA ILE A 381 16.77 11.56 -14.47
C ILE A 381 17.54 11.75 -13.16
N GLY A 382 17.68 10.69 -12.36
CA GLY A 382 18.24 10.73 -11.01
C GLY A 382 17.23 11.29 -10.00
N ASP A 383 17.16 10.63 -8.83
CA ASP A 383 16.19 10.96 -7.77
C ASP A 383 16.28 12.41 -7.28
N ASP A 384 17.49 12.96 -7.24
CA ASP A 384 17.77 14.32 -6.78
C ASP A 384 17.18 15.42 -7.68
N SER A 385 16.84 15.10 -8.93
CA SER A 385 16.37 16.10 -9.90
C SER A 385 15.09 16.80 -9.46
N LEU A 386 14.19 16.14 -8.75
CA LEU A 386 12.98 16.78 -8.22
C LEU A 386 13.30 17.71 -7.03
N ARG A 387 14.29 17.35 -6.21
CA ARG A 387 14.70 18.10 -5.00
C ARG A 387 15.51 19.36 -5.32
N LYS A 388 16.41 19.32 -6.32
CA LYS A 388 17.34 20.43 -6.62
C LYS A 388 16.63 21.79 -6.81
N PRO A 389 17.08 22.89 -6.19
CA PRO A 389 16.58 24.23 -6.47
C PRO A 389 16.79 24.66 -7.93
N CYS A 390 15.98 25.60 -8.42
CA CYS A 390 16.12 26.22 -9.73
C CYS A 390 15.99 27.74 -9.62
N GLY A 391 17.13 28.44 -9.61
CA GLY A 391 17.14 29.87 -9.33
C GLY A 391 16.75 30.13 -7.87
N GLY A 392 15.77 31.01 -7.64
CA GLY A 392 15.23 31.25 -6.30
C GLY A 392 14.04 30.36 -5.92
N LEU A 393 13.71 29.36 -6.74
CA LEU A 393 12.67 28.38 -6.48
C LEU A 393 13.26 27.11 -5.84
N HIS A 394 12.74 26.76 -4.66
CA HIS A 394 13.10 25.57 -3.89
C HIS A 394 11.93 24.59 -3.85
N PHE A 395 12.22 23.30 -3.68
CA PHE A 395 11.22 22.23 -3.78
C PHE A 395 11.21 21.43 -2.47
N ALA A 396 10.03 21.30 -1.89
CA ALA A 396 9.77 20.48 -0.71
C ALA A 396 8.55 19.58 -0.94
N GLY A 397 8.18 18.82 0.08
CA GLY A 397 7.12 17.83 0.01
C GLY A 397 7.66 16.42 -0.08
N LYS A 398 6.82 15.47 0.31
CA LYS A 398 7.15 14.05 0.53
C LYS A 398 7.89 13.33 -0.63
N GLU A 399 7.80 13.82 -1.86
CA GLU A 399 8.47 13.23 -3.02
C GLU A 399 9.95 13.63 -3.13
N THR A 400 10.35 14.68 -2.42
CA THR A 400 11.69 15.28 -2.49
C THR A 400 12.63 14.80 -1.39
N GLU A 401 12.16 13.97 -0.45
CA GLU A 401 12.96 13.50 0.68
C GLU A 401 13.56 12.11 0.44
N VAL A 402 14.72 11.88 1.06
CA VAL A 402 15.47 10.62 0.99
C VAL A 402 14.91 9.59 1.98
N GLU A 403 14.54 10.04 3.17
CA GLU A 403 13.93 9.23 4.22
C GLU A 403 12.41 9.34 4.15
N TRP A 404 11.72 8.23 4.37
CA TRP A 404 10.25 8.17 4.43
C TRP A 404 9.54 8.87 3.26
N LYS A 405 10.07 8.69 2.05
CA LYS A 405 9.51 9.24 0.82
C LYS A 405 8.04 8.86 0.68
N GLY A 406 7.19 9.84 0.39
CA GLY A 406 5.75 9.66 0.29
C GLY A 406 4.97 9.63 1.62
N TYR A 407 5.63 9.78 2.77
CA TYR A 407 4.99 9.84 4.10
C TYR A 407 5.02 11.24 4.72
N MET A 408 4.25 11.42 5.79
CA MET A 408 4.21 12.68 6.54
C MET A 408 5.56 13.04 7.18
N GLU A 409 6.36 12.05 7.59
CA GLU A 409 7.71 12.29 8.12
C GLU A 409 8.59 12.98 7.06
N GLY A 410 8.67 12.41 5.85
CA GLY A 410 9.39 13.03 4.74
C GLY A 410 8.82 14.39 4.32
N THR A 411 7.53 14.66 4.55
CA THR A 411 6.97 16.02 4.37
C THR A 411 7.55 17.02 5.36
N VAL A 412 7.70 16.65 6.64
CA VAL A 412 8.26 17.53 7.67
C VAL A 412 9.74 17.77 7.40
N GLU A 413 10.51 16.70 7.20
CA GLU A 413 11.95 16.78 6.93
C GLU A 413 12.24 17.61 5.66
N SER A 414 11.48 17.40 4.58
CA SER A 414 11.67 18.19 3.36
C SER A 414 11.32 19.67 3.51
N GLY A 415 10.36 19.98 4.38
CA GLY A 415 10.01 21.36 4.73
C GLY A 415 11.14 22.06 5.49
N GLU A 416 11.71 21.39 6.49
CA GLU A 416 12.87 21.89 7.24
C GLU A 416 14.08 22.10 6.33
N ARG A 417 14.41 21.09 5.51
CA ARG A 417 15.49 21.17 4.53
C ARG A 417 15.33 22.34 3.57
N ALA A 418 14.17 22.49 2.94
CA ALA A 418 13.96 23.58 1.97
C ALA A 418 13.98 24.96 2.64
N ALA A 419 13.52 25.08 3.91
CA ALA A 419 13.67 26.30 4.68
C ALA A 419 15.14 26.64 4.93
N ASP A 420 15.96 25.65 5.30
CA ASP A 420 17.41 25.83 5.49
C ASP A 420 18.13 26.25 4.20
N GLU A 421 17.79 25.64 3.07
CA GLU A 421 18.31 26.04 1.75
C GLU A 421 18.00 27.52 1.44
N VAL A 422 16.77 27.96 1.71
CA VAL A 422 16.36 29.36 1.51
C VAL A 422 17.13 30.29 2.46
N ILE A 423 17.27 29.93 3.74
CA ILE A 423 18.00 30.73 4.72
C ILE A 423 19.47 30.89 4.30
N GLN A 424 20.10 29.81 3.83
CA GLN A 424 21.49 29.84 3.34
C GLN A 424 21.61 30.71 2.09
N ALA A 425 20.70 30.55 1.12
CA ALA A 425 20.67 31.35 -0.09
C ALA A 425 20.54 32.85 0.22
N LEU A 426 19.63 33.24 1.11
CA LEU A 426 19.45 34.63 1.53
C LEU A 426 20.69 35.21 2.22
N LYS A 427 21.36 34.43 3.09
CA LYS A 427 22.62 34.85 3.72
C LYS A 427 23.75 35.05 2.70
N SER A 428 23.88 34.13 1.75
CA SER A 428 24.94 34.21 0.71
C SER A 428 24.77 35.42 -0.21
N GLY A 429 23.53 35.81 -0.53
CA GLY A 429 23.22 36.99 -1.34
C GLY A 429 23.49 38.32 -0.63
N ILE A 430 23.51 38.33 0.71
CA ILE A 430 23.89 39.51 1.49
C ILE A 430 25.42 39.71 1.44
N ASN A 431 26.19 38.62 1.56
CA ASN A 431 27.65 38.66 1.55
C ASN A 431 28.25 38.99 0.17
N SER A 432 27.51 38.80 -0.93
CA SER A 432 27.95 39.17 -2.28
C SER A 432 27.61 40.60 -2.69
N ARG A 433 26.79 41.31 -1.89
CA ARG A 433 26.39 42.71 -2.11
C ARG A 433 27.12 43.70 -1.18
N LEU A 434 27.90 43.19 -0.22
CA LEU A 434 28.86 43.92 0.60
C LEU A 434 30.24 43.78 -0.02
#